data_AF-A0A537GL34-F1
#
_entry.id   AF-A0A537GL34-F1
#
_cell.length_a   1.000
_cell.length_b   1.000
_cell.length_c   1.000
_cell.angle_alpha   90.00
_cell.angle_beta   90.00
_cell.angle_gamma   90.00
#
_symmetry.space_group_name_H-M   'P 1'
#
loop_
_entity.id
_entity.type
_entity.pdbx_description
1 polymer ?
#
loop_
_entity_poly.entity_id
_entity_poly.type
_entity_poly.pdbx_seq_one_letter_code
_entity_poly.pdbx_strand_id
1 'polypeptide(L)'
;MKISQDVISVKEWLGDSTLTEGSRKNRRIMVSFLVKANGYETIEPLLADIKADKLTVYSASKRLVDSMIRTHSPATVYGYRSMLPGLFQSVLGEENFRKTVFDRLAPCGTVYLVSHKNIPTPDGLRAMLTMANAQYKALIGFLACSGMRIGEVLSRKWSDVEVRPDGYARVTLR
;
A
#
# COMPACT_ATOMS: atom_id res chain seq x y z
N MET A 1 -13.80 -26.81 -8.38
CA MET A 1 -14.05 -26.08 -7.11
C MET A 1 -15.51 -25.61 -6.99
N LYS A 2 -16.17 -25.71 -5.82
CA LYS A 2 -17.51 -25.14 -5.57
C LYS A 2 -17.34 -23.73 -4.98
N ILE A 3 -17.94 -22.72 -5.60
CA ILE A 3 -17.88 -21.32 -5.13
C ILE A 3 -18.95 -21.12 -4.05
N SER A 4 -18.60 -20.48 -2.94
CA SER A 4 -19.57 -20.06 -1.91
C SER A 4 -20.66 -19.14 -2.49
N GLN A 5 -21.85 -19.14 -1.86
CA GLN A 5 -22.89 -18.15 -2.16
C GLN A 5 -22.53 -16.76 -1.61
N ASP A 6 -21.69 -16.71 -0.58
CA ASP A 6 -21.27 -15.48 0.10
C ASP A 6 -19.97 -14.92 -0.51
N VAL A 7 -20.01 -14.59 -1.81
CA VAL A 7 -18.89 -14.00 -2.53
C VAL A 7 -19.29 -12.71 -3.24
N ILE A 8 -18.31 -11.84 -3.47
CA ILE A 8 -18.45 -10.64 -4.30
C ILE A 8 -17.64 -10.78 -5.58
N SER A 9 -17.99 -10.00 -6.59
CA SER A 9 -17.21 -9.92 -7.82
C SER A 9 -15.87 -9.23 -7.58
N VAL A 10 -14.90 -9.49 -8.47
CA VAL A 10 -13.61 -8.76 -8.46
C VAL A 10 -13.85 -7.26 -8.61
N LYS A 11 -14.84 -6.84 -9.40
CA LYS A 11 -15.18 -5.43 -9.60
C LYS A 11 -15.64 -4.78 -8.30
N GLU A 12 -16.50 -5.44 -7.54
CA GLU A 12 -16.94 -4.96 -6.21
C GLU A 12 -15.77 -4.91 -5.24
N TRP A 13 -14.92 -5.93 -5.22
CA TRP A 13 -13.72 -5.95 -4.37
C TRP A 13 -12.74 -4.82 -4.73
N LEU A 14 -12.50 -4.55 -6.02
CA LEU A 14 -11.67 -3.43 -6.46
C LEU A 14 -12.30 -2.06 -6.18
N GLY A 15 -13.63 -2.00 -6.18
CA GLY A 15 -14.44 -0.79 -6.05
C GLY A 15 -14.94 -0.47 -4.64
N ASP A 16 -14.51 -1.23 -3.63
CA ASP A 16 -14.95 -1.11 -2.25
C ASP A 16 -14.97 0.35 -1.76
N SER A 17 -16.16 0.85 -1.46
CA SER A 17 -16.41 2.25 -1.09
C SER A 17 -15.87 2.59 0.30
N THR A 18 -15.65 1.60 1.15
CA THR A 18 -15.10 1.77 2.50
C THR A 18 -13.60 2.08 2.49
N LEU A 19 -12.93 1.83 1.36
CA LEU A 19 -11.50 2.07 1.20
C LEU A 19 -11.18 3.45 0.64
N THR A 20 -10.00 3.95 1.00
CA THR A 20 -9.43 5.14 0.36
C THR A 20 -9.11 4.88 -1.11
N GLU A 21 -9.06 5.94 -1.92
CA GLU A 21 -8.71 5.82 -3.34
C GLU A 21 -7.30 5.24 -3.54
N GLY A 22 -6.36 5.55 -2.65
CA GLY A 22 -5.02 4.97 -2.65
C GLY A 22 -5.05 3.45 -2.45
N SER A 23 -5.87 2.95 -1.52
CA SER A 23 -6.05 1.51 -1.30
C SER A 23 -6.70 0.82 -2.49
N ARG A 24 -7.73 1.42 -3.10
CA ARG A 24 -8.34 0.90 -4.34
C ARG A 24 -7.33 0.86 -5.50
N LYS A 25 -6.52 1.90 -5.67
CA LYS A 25 -5.43 1.94 -6.65
C LYS A 25 -4.42 0.81 -6.40
N ASN A 26 -4.02 0.57 -5.16
CA ASN A 26 -3.10 -0.51 -4.82
C ASN A 26 -3.69 -1.89 -5.13
N ARG A 27 -4.98 -2.12 -4.85
CA ARG A 27 -5.69 -3.35 -5.23
C ARG A 27 -5.61 -3.58 -6.75
N ARG A 28 -5.88 -2.54 -7.56
CA ARG A 28 -5.80 -2.62 -9.04
C ARG A 28 -4.40 -2.93 -9.54
N ILE A 29 -3.38 -2.28 -8.96
CA ILE A 29 -1.97 -2.53 -9.31
C ILE A 29 -1.58 -3.98 -8.97
N MET A 30 -1.93 -4.45 -7.77
CA MET A 30 -1.68 -5.83 -7.35
C MET A 30 -2.34 -6.83 -8.31
N VAL A 31 -3.61 -6.64 -8.67
CA VAL A 31 -4.32 -7.51 -9.63
C VAL A 31 -3.62 -7.49 -10.99
N SER A 32 -3.18 -6.33 -11.48
CA SER A 32 -2.42 -6.24 -12.74
C SER A 32 -1.12 -7.06 -12.68
N PHE A 33 -0.36 -6.99 -11.58
CA PHE A 33 0.82 -7.83 -11.41
C PHE A 33 0.48 -9.31 -11.31
N LEU A 34 -0.60 -9.69 -10.62
CA LEU A 34 -1.03 -11.08 -10.47
C LEU A 34 -1.37 -11.70 -11.83
N VAL A 35 -2.14 -10.97 -12.63
CA VAL A 35 -2.57 -11.36 -13.97
C VAL A 35 -1.37 -11.53 -14.90
N LYS A 36 -0.50 -10.52 -14.95
CA LYS A 36 0.72 -10.55 -15.76
C LYS A 36 1.67 -11.69 -15.37
N ALA A 37 1.87 -11.91 -14.06
CA ALA A 37 2.74 -12.98 -13.57
C ALA A 37 2.24 -14.39 -13.91
N ASN A 38 0.95 -14.52 -14.20
CA ASN A 38 0.31 -15.78 -14.59
C ASN A 38 0.07 -15.91 -16.09
N GLY A 39 0.50 -14.93 -16.90
CA GLY A 39 0.40 -14.99 -18.36
C GLY A 39 -0.98 -14.65 -18.92
N TYR A 40 -1.82 -13.95 -18.16
CA TYR A 40 -3.13 -13.49 -18.61
C TYR A 40 -3.13 -11.98 -18.87
N GLU A 41 -4.12 -11.49 -19.61
CA GLU A 41 -4.35 -10.06 -19.83
C GLU A 41 -5.31 -9.45 -18.80
N THR A 42 -6.30 -10.23 -18.36
CA THR A 42 -7.28 -9.83 -17.34
C THR A 42 -7.43 -10.90 -16.25
N ILE A 43 -8.16 -10.58 -15.19
CA ILE A 43 -8.31 -11.45 -14.01
C ILE A 43 -9.33 -12.56 -14.21
N GLU A 44 -10.29 -12.36 -15.10
CA GLU A 44 -11.37 -13.30 -15.41
C GLU A 44 -10.86 -14.67 -15.90
N PRO A 45 -9.97 -14.76 -16.91
CA PRO A 45 -9.46 -16.06 -17.37
C PRO A 45 -8.60 -16.75 -16.30
N LEU A 46 -7.84 -15.99 -15.51
CA LEU A 46 -7.09 -16.52 -14.37
C LEU A 46 -8.04 -17.18 -13.36
N LEU A 47 -9.13 -16.50 -12.98
CA LEU A 47 -10.12 -17.04 -12.05
C LEU A 47 -10.89 -18.21 -12.67
N ALA A 48 -11.14 -18.22 -13.97
CA ALA A 48 -11.76 -19.34 -14.67
C ALA A 48 -10.90 -20.61 -14.56
N ASP A 49 -9.59 -20.51 -14.80
CA ASP A 49 -8.69 -21.64 -14.66
C ASP A 49 -8.52 -22.10 -13.20
N ILE A 50 -8.64 -21.18 -12.23
CA ILE A 50 -8.71 -21.56 -10.81
C ILE A 50 -9.99 -22.33 -10.50
N LYS A 51 -11.15 -21.86 -10.98
CA LYS A 51 -12.45 -22.53 -10.75
C LYS A 51 -12.50 -23.92 -11.39
N ALA A 52 -11.83 -24.07 -12.53
CA ALA A 52 -11.67 -25.32 -13.26
C ALA A 52 -10.56 -26.24 -12.69
N ASP A 53 -9.97 -25.89 -11.54
CA ASP A 53 -8.91 -26.64 -10.87
C ASP A 53 -7.63 -26.87 -11.72
N LYS A 54 -7.44 -26.09 -12.79
CA LYS A 54 -6.21 -26.11 -13.62
C LYS A 54 -5.07 -25.35 -12.96
N LEU A 55 -5.40 -24.38 -12.10
CA LEU A 55 -4.47 -23.52 -11.39
C LEU A 55 -4.93 -23.39 -9.94
N THR A 56 -4.01 -23.43 -8.98
CA THR A 56 -4.38 -23.16 -7.58
C THR A 56 -4.13 -21.70 -7.22
N VAL A 57 -4.94 -21.14 -6.31
CA VAL A 57 -4.72 -19.80 -5.73
C VAL A 57 -3.29 -19.64 -5.20
N TYR A 58 -2.73 -20.70 -4.62
CA TYR A 58 -1.37 -20.69 -4.06
C TYR A 58 -0.29 -20.65 -5.15
N SER A 59 -0.45 -21.43 -6.22
CA SER A 59 0.49 -21.39 -7.35
C SER A 59 0.46 -20.04 -8.07
N ALA A 60 -0.74 -19.45 -8.25
CA ALA A 60 -0.90 -18.13 -8.84
C ALA A 60 -0.23 -17.06 -7.98
N SER A 61 -0.38 -17.18 -6.66
CA SER A 61 0.28 -16.31 -5.67
C SER A 61 1.80 -16.45 -5.68
N LYS A 62 2.32 -17.68 -5.77
CA LYS A 62 3.76 -17.94 -5.82
C LYS A 62 4.37 -17.32 -7.08
N ARG A 63 3.71 -17.45 -8.23
CA ARG A 63 4.14 -16.82 -9.49
C ARG A 63 4.20 -15.30 -9.39
N LEU A 64 3.22 -14.66 -8.74
CA LEU A 64 3.27 -13.22 -8.44
C LEU A 64 4.53 -12.89 -7.64
N VAL A 65 4.74 -13.54 -6.50
CA VAL A 65 5.88 -13.25 -5.62
C VAL A 65 7.20 -13.45 -6.37
N ASP A 66 7.34 -14.55 -7.11
CA ASP A 66 8.54 -14.86 -7.89
C ASP A 66 8.82 -13.85 -8.99
N SER A 67 7.77 -13.30 -9.62
CA SER A 67 7.92 -12.26 -10.63
C SER A 67 8.40 -10.93 -10.03
N MET A 68 7.93 -10.62 -8.81
CA MET A 68 8.16 -9.33 -8.18
C MET A 68 9.48 -9.25 -7.41
N ILE A 69 9.93 -10.35 -6.79
CA ILE A 69 11.14 -10.35 -5.95
C ILE A 69 12.40 -9.94 -6.71
N ARG A 70 12.40 -10.09 -8.05
CA ARG A 70 13.50 -9.69 -8.93
C ARG A 70 13.52 -8.19 -9.27
N THR A 71 12.41 -7.49 -9.09
CA THR A 71 12.20 -6.13 -9.64
C THR A 71 11.71 -5.11 -8.62
N HIS A 72 11.26 -5.56 -7.44
CA HIS A 72 10.65 -4.71 -6.43
C HIS A 72 11.31 -4.88 -5.06
N SER A 73 11.20 -3.86 -4.23
CA SER A 73 11.65 -3.94 -2.84
C SER A 73 10.83 -4.97 -2.06
N PRO A 74 11.40 -5.61 -1.02
CA PRO A 74 10.68 -6.61 -0.24
C PRO A 74 9.42 -6.08 0.44
N ALA A 75 9.41 -4.81 0.85
CA ALA A 75 8.23 -4.16 1.41
C ALA A 75 7.06 -4.11 0.40
N THR A 76 7.35 -3.83 -0.88
CA THR A 76 6.33 -3.82 -1.95
C THR A 76 5.82 -5.22 -2.23
N VAL A 77 6.72 -6.22 -2.31
CA VAL A 77 6.34 -7.63 -2.48
C VAL A 77 5.43 -8.09 -1.34
N TYR A 78 5.82 -7.79 -0.10
CA TYR A 78 5.02 -8.08 1.09
C TYR A 78 3.64 -7.40 1.03
N GLY A 79 3.61 -6.11 0.70
CA GLY A 79 2.39 -5.32 0.58
C GLY A 79 1.38 -5.95 -0.39
N TYR A 80 1.78 -6.24 -1.62
CA TYR A 80 0.87 -6.83 -2.61
C TYR A 80 0.51 -8.28 -2.31
N ARG A 81 1.46 -9.08 -1.84
CA ARG A 81 1.18 -10.45 -1.38
C ARG A 81 0.13 -10.46 -0.27
N SER A 82 0.18 -9.52 0.67
CA SER A 82 -0.75 -9.44 1.81
C SER A 82 -2.21 -9.21 1.40
N MET A 83 -2.45 -8.72 0.18
CA MET A 83 -3.79 -8.46 -0.35
C MET A 83 -4.44 -9.70 -0.98
N LEU A 84 -3.64 -10.71 -1.36
CA LEU A 84 -4.13 -11.92 -2.04
C LEU A 84 -5.14 -12.74 -1.23
N PRO A 85 -4.98 -12.96 0.09
CA PRO A 85 -6.01 -13.62 0.89
C PRO A 85 -7.37 -12.94 0.76
N GLY A 86 -7.39 -11.61 0.92
CA GLY A 86 -8.62 -10.83 0.81
C GLY A 86 -9.25 -10.91 -0.58
N LEU A 87 -8.46 -10.96 -1.66
CA LEU A 87 -9.00 -11.16 -3.00
C LEU A 87 -9.65 -12.53 -3.15
N PHE A 88 -8.93 -13.60 -2.82
CA PHE A 88 -9.41 -14.97 -3.08
C PHE A 88 -10.54 -15.36 -2.15
N GLN A 89 -10.48 -15.01 -0.86
CA GLN A 89 -11.56 -15.29 0.09
C GLN A 89 -12.85 -14.57 -0.32
N SER A 90 -12.77 -13.30 -0.71
CA SER A 90 -13.95 -12.53 -1.12
C SER A 90 -14.55 -12.97 -2.45
N VAL A 91 -13.76 -13.49 -3.39
CA VAL A 91 -14.23 -13.81 -4.75
C VAL A 91 -14.51 -15.30 -4.96
N LEU A 92 -13.84 -16.16 -4.21
CA LEU A 92 -13.96 -17.62 -4.34
C LEU A 92 -14.59 -18.28 -3.10
N GLY A 93 -14.66 -17.58 -1.97
CA GLY A 93 -15.13 -18.14 -0.69
C GLY A 93 -13.97 -18.48 0.24
N GLU A 94 -14.18 -18.35 1.55
CA GLU A 94 -13.16 -18.63 2.56
C GLU A 94 -12.73 -20.10 2.57
N GLU A 95 -13.65 -21.02 2.27
CA GLU A 95 -13.39 -22.45 2.20
C GLU A 95 -12.38 -22.83 1.11
N ASN A 96 -12.25 -21.97 0.09
CA ASN A 96 -11.35 -22.15 -1.04
C ASN A 96 -9.97 -21.51 -0.82
N PHE A 97 -9.72 -20.92 0.34
CA PHE A 97 -8.43 -20.33 0.69
C PHE A 97 -8.01 -20.61 2.14
N ARG A 98 -6.86 -21.29 2.32
CA ARG A 98 -6.29 -21.58 3.64
C ARG A 98 -5.03 -20.76 3.86
N LYS A 99 -5.07 -19.86 4.84
CA LYS A 99 -3.95 -18.97 5.17
C LYS A 99 -2.65 -19.71 5.50
N THR A 100 -2.74 -20.80 6.25
CA THR A 100 -1.59 -21.65 6.61
C THR A 100 -0.90 -22.27 5.39
N VAL A 101 -1.69 -22.70 4.40
CA VAL A 101 -1.18 -23.24 3.13
C VAL A 101 -0.55 -22.13 2.29
N PHE A 102 -1.20 -20.95 2.23
CA PHE A 102 -0.68 -19.79 1.54
C PHE A 102 0.67 -19.31 2.09
N ASP A 103 0.80 -19.23 3.42
CA ASP A 103 2.04 -18.82 4.06
C ASP A 103 3.20 -19.78 3.82
N ARG A 104 2.89 -21.08 3.77
CA ARG A 104 3.88 -22.11 3.42
C ARG A 104 4.27 -22.09 1.94
N LEU A 105 3.30 -21.99 1.03
CA LEU A 105 3.53 -22.20 -0.41
C LEU A 105 3.92 -20.93 -1.18
N ALA A 106 3.55 -19.76 -0.67
CA ALA A 106 3.90 -18.48 -1.28
C ALA A 106 4.52 -17.57 -0.22
N PRO A 107 5.72 -17.83 0.32
CA PRO A 107 6.35 -16.98 1.33
C PRO A 107 6.80 -15.63 0.74
N CYS A 108 6.78 -14.55 1.53
CA CYS A 108 7.24 -13.21 1.08
C CYS A 108 8.76 -12.99 1.18
N GLY A 109 9.50 -13.88 1.86
CA GLY A 109 10.90 -13.65 2.18
C GLY A 109 11.11 -12.56 3.24
N THR A 110 12.31 -11.99 3.29
CA THR A 110 12.70 -10.99 4.30
C THR A 110 12.04 -9.64 4.02
N VAL A 111 11.12 -9.21 4.89
CA VAL A 111 10.30 -7.99 4.71
C VAL A 111 11.10 -6.69 4.94
N TYR A 112 12.07 -6.72 5.87
CA TYR A 112 12.80 -5.53 6.29
C TYR A 112 14.21 -5.52 5.71
N LEU A 113 14.44 -4.67 4.71
CA LEU A 113 15.76 -4.08 4.51
C LEU A 113 15.88 -2.94 5.52
N VAL A 114 16.81 -3.07 6.47
CA VAL A 114 17.15 -1.97 7.38
C VAL A 114 17.81 -0.88 6.54
N SER A 115 17.01 0.09 6.08
CA SER A 115 17.54 1.31 5.49
C SER A 115 17.64 2.36 6.59
N HIS A 116 18.86 2.81 6.91
CA HIS A 116 19.03 4.00 7.73
C HIS A 116 18.61 5.22 6.92
N LYS A 117 17.55 5.90 7.36
CA LYS A 117 17.14 7.17 6.76
C LYS A 117 18.09 8.25 7.26
N ASN A 118 18.68 9.01 6.35
CA ASN A 118 19.49 10.18 6.71
C ASN A 118 18.59 11.24 7.35
N ILE A 119 19.00 11.74 8.51
CA ILE A 119 18.33 12.80 9.24
C ILE A 119 19.20 14.05 9.08
N PRO A 120 18.66 15.18 8.61
CA PRO A 120 19.44 16.40 8.47
C PRO A 120 19.92 16.89 9.85
N THR A 121 21.19 17.28 9.92
CA THR A 121 21.73 18.01 11.09
C THR A 121 21.15 19.44 11.13
N PRO A 122 21.28 20.16 12.25
CA PRO A 122 20.90 21.57 12.31
C PRO A 122 21.54 22.43 11.21
N ASP A 123 22.82 22.19 10.89
CA ASP A 123 23.50 22.88 9.78
C ASP A 123 22.97 22.45 8.41
N GLY A 124 22.67 21.16 8.24
CA GLY A 124 22.01 20.65 7.03
C GLY A 124 20.65 21.31 6.80
N LEU A 125 19.85 21.49 7.86
CA LEU A 125 18.57 22.19 7.79
C LEU A 125 18.76 23.66 7.40
N ARG A 126 19.74 24.37 8.00
CA ARG A 126 20.05 25.76 7.61
C ARG A 126 20.43 25.86 6.14
N ALA A 127 21.26 24.95 5.64
CA ALA A 127 21.63 24.89 4.23
C ALA A 127 20.40 24.67 3.33
N MET A 128 19.52 23.73 3.68
CA MET A 128 18.26 23.50 2.96
C MET A 128 17.37 24.77 2.90
N LEU A 129 17.26 25.49 4.03
CA LEU A 129 16.49 26.74 4.10
C LEU A 129 17.14 27.88 3.29
N THR A 130 18.45 27.89 3.09
CA THR A 130 19.11 28.89 2.23
C THR A 130 18.81 28.64 0.75
N MET A 131 18.79 27.38 0.32
CA MET A 131 18.55 26.99 -1.09
C MET A 131 17.07 27.07 -1.50
N ALA A 132 16.15 26.88 -0.56
CA ALA A 132 14.71 26.84 -0.85
C ALA A 132 14.14 28.21 -1.24
N ASN A 133 13.08 28.24 -2.04
CA ASN A 133 12.28 29.45 -2.23
C ASN A 133 11.39 29.73 -1.00
N ALA A 134 10.73 30.90 -0.95
CA ALA A 134 9.93 31.29 0.22
C ALA A 134 8.87 30.24 0.63
N GLN A 135 8.17 29.65 -0.33
CA GLN A 135 7.16 28.63 -0.08
C GLN A 135 7.76 27.37 0.55
N TYR A 136 8.86 26.87 -0.02
CA TYR A 136 9.54 25.69 0.52
C TYR A 136 10.25 25.96 1.85
N LYS A 137 10.75 27.18 2.09
CA LYS A 137 11.29 27.57 3.40
C LYS A 137 10.22 27.44 4.48
N ALA A 138 9.01 27.94 4.22
CA ALA A 138 7.90 27.81 5.15
C ALA A 138 7.55 26.34 5.40
N LEU A 139 7.46 25.52 4.34
CA LEU A 139 7.16 24.09 4.47
C LEU A 139 8.23 23.33 5.27
N ILE A 140 9.51 23.50 4.90
CA ILE A 140 10.64 22.84 5.56
C ILE A 140 10.74 23.27 7.02
N GLY A 141 10.63 24.57 7.29
CA GLY A 141 10.65 25.10 8.66
C GLY A 141 9.51 24.53 9.50
N PHE A 142 8.30 24.47 8.94
CA PHE A 142 7.15 23.92 9.65
C PHE A 142 7.32 22.42 9.95
N LEU A 143 7.77 21.62 8.98
CA LEU A 143 8.03 20.18 9.17
C LEU A 143 9.13 19.95 10.22
N ALA A 144 10.21 20.73 10.17
CA ALA A 144 11.33 20.60 11.09
C ALA A 144 10.94 20.94 12.54
N CYS A 145 10.09 21.96 12.74
CA CYS A 145 9.68 22.39 14.08
C CYS A 145 8.52 21.57 14.66
N SER A 146 7.62 21.04 13.83
CA SER A 146 6.40 20.36 14.29
C SER A 146 6.51 18.84 14.35
N GLY A 147 7.42 18.23 13.58
CA GLY A 147 7.49 16.77 13.43
C GLY A 147 6.27 16.13 12.76
N MET A 148 5.36 16.94 12.21
CA MET A 148 4.14 16.47 11.55
C MET A 148 4.45 15.72 10.25
N ARG A 149 3.58 14.77 9.88
CA ARG A 149 3.63 14.17 8.54
C ARG A 149 3.27 15.21 7.50
N ILE A 150 3.83 15.08 6.30
CA ILE A 150 3.58 16.02 5.19
C ILE A 150 2.06 16.22 4.93
N GLY A 151 1.26 15.15 4.96
CA GLY A 151 -0.19 15.26 4.76
C GLY A 151 -0.92 16.01 5.89
N GLU A 152 -0.38 15.96 7.12
CA GLU A 152 -0.95 16.70 8.26
C GLU A 152 -0.68 18.20 8.08
N VAL A 153 0.54 18.58 7.68
CA VAL A 153 0.91 19.98 7.38
C VAL A 153 0.06 20.54 6.24
N LEU A 154 -0.03 19.81 5.13
CA LEU A 154 -0.76 20.26 3.94
C LEU A 154 -2.28 20.32 4.14
N SER A 155 -2.82 19.65 5.16
CA SER A 155 -4.25 19.69 5.48
C SER A 155 -4.63 20.76 6.50
N ARG A 156 -3.65 21.45 7.12
CA ARG A 156 -3.94 22.51 8.11
C ARG A 156 -4.62 23.70 7.45
N LYS A 157 -5.62 24.24 8.15
CA LYS A 157 -6.32 25.47 7.77
C LYS A 157 -5.94 26.59 8.74
N TRP A 158 -6.23 27.84 8.36
CA TRP A 158 -6.07 28.99 9.26
C TRP A 158 -6.84 28.83 10.58
N SER A 159 -7.99 28.16 10.56
CA SER A 159 -8.78 27.83 11.76
C SER A 159 -8.06 26.87 12.73
N ASP A 160 -7.01 26.19 12.28
CA ASP A 160 -6.22 25.28 13.12
C ASP A 160 -4.99 25.99 13.72
N VAL A 161 -4.79 27.27 13.41
CA VAL A 161 -3.68 28.09 13.90
C VAL A 161 -4.20 29.09 14.94
N GLU A 162 -3.69 28.97 16.16
CA GLU A 162 -3.96 29.88 17.28
C GLU A 162 -2.73 30.76 17.47
N VAL A 163 -2.85 32.06 17.19
CA VAL A 163 -1.81 33.04 17.54
C VAL A 163 -1.95 33.35 19.02
N ARG A 164 -0.92 33.03 19.80
CA ARG A 164 -0.91 33.26 21.24
C ARG A 164 -0.37 34.65 21.59
N PRO A 165 -0.75 35.22 22.75
CA PRO A 165 -0.33 36.56 23.17
C PRO A 165 1.19 36.72 23.34
N ASP A 166 1.91 35.63 23.52
CA ASP A 166 3.37 35.57 23.68
C ASP A 166 4.14 35.60 22.34
N GLY A 167 3.44 35.76 21.21
CA GLY A 167 4.05 35.90 19.88
C GLY A 167 4.30 34.58 19.15
N TYR A 168 3.89 33.45 19.72
CA TYR A 168 4.00 32.13 19.07
C TYR A 168 2.67 31.68 18.46
N ALA A 169 2.75 30.90 17.39
CA ALA A 169 1.58 30.23 16.83
C ALA A 169 1.53 28.79 17.32
N ARG A 170 0.40 28.39 17.93
CA ARG A 170 0.09 27.00 18.21
C ARG A 170 -0.74 26.43 17.07
N VAL A 171 -0.38 25.23 16.63
CA VAL A 171 -1.15 24.49 15.63
C VAL A 171 -1.89 23.36 16.33
N THR A 172 -3.21 23.34 16.19
CA THR A 172 -4.03 22.28 16.80
C THR A 172 -3.96 21.03 15.93
N LEU A 173 -3.53 19.92 16.56
CA LEU A 173 -3.61 18.59 15.98
C LEU A 173 -5.00 18.04 16.31
N ARG A 174 -5.71 17.52 15.31
CA ARG A 174 -6.97 16.79 15.46
C ARG A 174 -6.74 15.35 15.07
#